data_AF-A0A2W5AWG0-F1
#
_entry.id   AF-A0A2W5AWG0-F1
#
_cell.length_a   1.000
_cell.length_b   1.000
_cell.length_c   1.000
_cell.angle_alpha   90.00
_cell.angle_beta   90.00
_cell.angle_gamma   90.00
#
_symmetry.space_group_name_H-M   'P 1'
#
loop_
_entity.id
_entity.type
_entity.pdbx_description
1 polymer ?
#
loop_
_entity_poly.entity_id
_entity_poly.type
_entity_poly.pdbx_seq_one_letter_code
_entity_poly.pdbx_strand_id
1 'polypeptide(L)'
;MKNKNIIRYGSLAGLVLILLYAFTFFTNDARSFKQVETSVAMEQLTDKNVEEAQIDDREQQLRLKLKNPVTVDKQEGVEEVIAKYPARASEQVFNAVKDSGAEKYQTKVTQDSFIGSMVSFLLP
;
A
#
# COMPACT_ATOMS: atom_id res chain seq x y z
N MET A 1 -2.15 12.61 51.52
CA MET A 1 -1.06 12.84 50.54
C MET A 1 -0.94 11.74 49.48
N LYS A 2 -1.22 10.45 49.77
CA LYS A 2 -1.11 9.34 48.78
C LYS A 2 -2.04 9.47 47.55
N ASN A 3 -3.29 9.90 47.72
CA ASN A 3 -4.25 9.99 46.60
C ASN A 3 -3.87 11.05 45.54
N LYS A 4 -3.19 12.13 45.94
CA LYS A 4 -2.72 13.17 45.02
C LYS A 4 -1.63 12.65 44.07
N ASN A 5 -0.81 11.71 44.54
CA ASN A 5 0.21 11.07 43.72
C ASN A 5 -0.40 10.07 42.75
N ILE A 6 -1.41 9.30 43.19
CA ILE A 6 -2.16 8.38 42.33
C ILE A 6 -2.87 9.14 41.21
N ILE A 7 -3.52 10.27 41.52
CA ILE A 7 -4.18 11.11 40.51
C ILE A 7 -3.14 11.68 39.54
N ARG A 8 -1.98 12.16 40.01
CA ARG A 8 -0.92 12.69 39.14
C ARG A 8 -0.38 11.65 38.16
N TYR A 9 -0.04 10.45 38.66
CA TYR A 9 0.46 9.38 37.79
C TYR A 9 -0.62 8.83 36.87
N GLY A 10 -1.88 8.75 37.34
CA GLY A 10 -3.03 8.36 36.52
C GLY A 10 -3.30 9.35 35.39
N SER A 11 -3.26 10.65 35.67
CA SER A 11 -3.42 11.70 34.65
C SER A 11 -2.27 11.71 33.65
N LEU A 12 -1.03 11.52 34.11
CA LEU A 12 0.13 11.42 33.21
C LEU A 12 0.02 10.19 32.31
N ALA A 13 -0.33 9.03 32.88
CA ALA A 13 -0.55 7.80 32.10
C ALA A 13 -1.69 7.96 31.09
N GLY A 14 -2.81 8.59 31.49
CA GLY A 14 -3.91 8.89 30.58
C GLY A 14 -3.51 9.80 29.43
N LEU A 15 -2.71 10.84 29.71
CA LEU A 15 -2.21 11.75 28.68
C LEU A 15 -1.25 11.05 27.72
N VAL A 16 -0.36 10.18 28.23
CA VAL A 16 0.50 9.33 27.41
C VAL A 16 -0.32 8.36 26.54
N LEU A 17 -1.37 7.74 27.07
CA LEU A 17 -2.25 6.87 26.30
C LEU A 17 -3.00 7.62 25.18
N ILE A 18 -3.45 8.85 25.45
CA ILE A 18 -4.07 9.72 24.42
C ILE A 18 -3.04 10.07 23.34
N LEU A 19 -1.80 10.42 23.72
CA LEU A 19 -0.74 10.72 22.76
C LEU A 19 -0.36 9.48 21.94
N LEU A 20 -0.27 8.30 22.56
CA LEU A 20 -0.02 7.05 21.85
C LEU A 20 -1.17 6.70 20.91
N TYR A 21 -2.43 6.87 21.33
CA TYR A 21 -3.59 6.65 20.47
C TYR A 21 -3.63 7.63 19.30
N ALA A 22 -3.36 8.92 19.55
CA ALA A 22 -3.28 9.92 18.48
C ALA A 22 -2.13 9.58 17.51
N PHE A 23 -0.96 9.25 18.05
CA PHE A 23 0.18 8.84 17.24
C PHE A 23 -0.15 7.61 16.41
N THR A 24 -0.68 6.53 16.99
CA THR A 24 -1.08 5.35 16.23
C THR A 24 -2.21 5.68 15.25
N PHE A 25 -3.20 6.49 15.59
CA PHE A 25 -4.25 6.89 14.66
C PHE A 25 -3.70 7.63 13.42
N PHE A 26 -2.71 8.51 13.61
CA PHE A 26 -2.08 9.26 12.51
C PHE A 26 -0.92 8.52 11.82
N THR A 27 -0.34 7.47 12.42
CA THR A 27 0.77 6.69 11.87
C THR A 27 0.42 5.26 11.48
N ASN A 28 -0.80 4.80 11.76
CA ASN A 28 -1.23 3.46 11.39
C ASN A 28 -1.51 3.41 9.89
N ASP A 29 -0.41 3.32 9.16
CA ASP A 29 -0.28 2.87 7.79
C ASP A 29 -0.64 1.38 7.68
N ALA A 30 -1.78 0.95 8.21
CA ALA A 30 -2.42 -0.27 7.76
C ALA A 30 -3.03 -0.01 6.36
N ARG A 31 -2.19 0.52 5.46
CA ARG A 31 -2.48 0.72 4.05
C ARG A 31 -2.49 -0.66 3.41
N SER A 32 -3.62 -1.34 3.56
CA SER A 32 -3.94 -2.42 2.66
C SER A 32 -4.25 -1.75 1.33
N PHE A 33 -3.48 -2.06 0.29
CA PHE A 33 -3.77 -1.59 -1.05
C PHE A 33 -5.25 -1.80 -1.37
N LYS A 34 -5.96 -0.71 -1.65
CA LYS A 34 -7.35 -0.79 -2.03
C LYS A 34 -7.42 -1.35 -3.44
N GLN A 35 -8.17 -2.44 -3.62
CA GLN A 35 -8.41 -2.96 -4.95
C GLN A 35 -9.31 -1.98 -5.72
N VAL A 36 -8.83 -1.52 -6.87
CA VAL A 36 -9.52 -0.57 -7.76
C VAL A 36 -9.60 -1.12 -9.17
N GLU A 37 -10.45 -0.51 -9.99
CA GLU A 37 -10.47 -0.80 -11.42
C GLU A 37 -9.17 -0.37 -12.09
N THR A 38 -8.76 -1.10 -13.12
CA THR A 38 -7.58 -0.77 -13.93
C THR A 38 -7.67 0.63 -14.52
N SER A 39 -8.87 1.04 -14.96
CA SER A 39 -9.18 2.40 -15.43
C SER A 39 -8.77 3.46 -14.41
N VAL A 40 -9.19 3.31 -13.16
CA VAL A 40 -8.89 4.24 -12.06
C VAL A 40 -7.39 4.29 -11.79
N ALA A 41 -6.72 3.13 -11.75
CA ALA A 41 -5.27 3.10 -11.55
C ALA A 41 -4.49 3.78 -12.70
N MET A 42 -4.94 3.58 -13.95
CA MET A 42 -4.34 4.21 -15.13
C MET A 42 -4.62 5.73 -15.18
N GLU A 43 -5.78 6.15 -14.70
CA GLU A 43 -6.12 7.57 -14.53
C GLU A 43 -5.17 8.23 -13.54
N GLN A 44 -4.90 7.62 -12.38
CA GLN A 44 -3.95 8.16 -11.40
C GLN A 44 -2.53 8.32 -11.97
N LEU A 45 -2.09 7.38 -12.81
CA LEU A 45 -0.82 7.49 -13.54
C LEU A 45 -0.82 8.66 -14.52
N THR A 46 -1.92 8.84 -15.26
CA THR A 46 -2.08 9.93 -16.25
C THR A 46 -2.12 11.29 -15.56
N ASP A 47 -2.79 11.38 -14.43
CA ASP A 47 -2.93 12.59 -13.60
C ASP A 47 -1.65 12.94 -12.82
N LYS A 48 -0.60 12.11 -12.92
CA LYS A 48 0.68 12.25 -12.21
C LYS A 48 0.54 12.30 -10.68
N ASN A 49 -0.53 11.71 -10.16
CA ASN A 49 -0.83 11.62 -8.74
C ASN A 49 -0.15 10.41 -8.07
N VAL A 50 0.94 9.89 -8.64
CA VAL A 50 1.64 8.70 -8.14
C VAL A 50 3.02 9.08 -7.60
N GLU A 51 3.30 8.67 -6.37
CA GLU A 51 4.58 8.82 -5.67
C GLU A 51 5.47 7.63 -5.98
N GLU A 52 4.97 6.42 -5.75
CA GLU A 52 5.67 5.16 -6.01
C GLU A 52 4.79 4.20 -6.82
N ALA A 53 5.39 3.51 -7.79
CA ALA A 53 4.71 2.50 -8.59
C ALA A 53 5.46 1.16 -8.54
N GLN A 54 4.73 0.07 -8.37
CA GLN A 54 5.27 -1.28 -8.45
C GLN A 54 4.44 -2.14 -9.40
N ILE A 55 5.13 -2.76 -10.34
CA ILE A 55 4.56 -3.71 -11.29
C ILE A 55 4.93 -5.11 -10.80
N ASP A 56 3.95 -5.88 -10.34
CA ASP A 56 4.13 -7.30 -10.04
C ASP A 56 3.85 -8.10 -11.31
N ASP A 57 4.91 -8.46 -12.04
CA ASP A 57 4.81 -9.00 -13.40
C ASP A 57 4.15 -10.38 -13.45
N ARG A 58 4.50 -11.27 -12.52
CA ARG A 58 3.95 -12.63 -12.45
C ARG A 58 2.47 -12.61 -12.06
N GLU A 59 2.12 -11.78 -11.10
CA GLU A 59 0.74 -11.63 -10.61
C GLU A 59 -0.11 -10.71 -11.50
N GLN A 60 0.53 -9.98 -12.43
CA GLN A 60 -0.08 -9.01 -13.32
C GLN A 60 -0.86 -7.94 -12.54
N GLN A 61 -0.18 -7.38 -11.54
CA GLN A 61 -0.73 -6.35 -10.64
C GLN A 61 0.09 -5.07 -10.69
N LEU A 62 -0.62 -3.95 -10.72
CA LEU A 62 -0.08 -2.62 -10.59
C LEU A 62 -0.43 -2.09 -9.20
N ARG A 63 0.58 -1.80 -8.40
CA ARG A 63 0.46 -1.16 -7.09
C ARG A 63 0.93 0.27 -7.20
N LEU A 64 0.12 1.20 -6.75
CA LEU A 64 0.42 2.63 -6.76
C LEU A 64 0.28 3.19 -5.36
N LYS A 65 1.28 3.93 -4.92
CA LYS A 65 1.21 4.83 -3.78
C LYS A 65 0.98 6.23 -4.32
N LEU A 66 -0.08 6.87 -3.88
CA LEU A 66 -0.56 8.14 -4.41
C LEU A 66 0.03 9.31 -3.62
N LYS A 67 0.30 10.42 -4.32
CA LYS A 67 0.77 11.67 -3.69
C LYS A 67 -0.34 12.34 -2.89
N ASN A 68 -1.54 12.35 -3.46
CA ASN A 68 -2.74 12.88 -2.81
C ASN A 68 -3.78 11.77 -2.69
N PRO A 69 -4.46 11.66 -1.53
CA PRO A 69 -5.52 10.68 -1.34
C PRO A 69 -6.68 10.92 -2.31
N VAL A 70 -7.27 9.83 -2.79
CA VAL A 70 -8.43 9.86 -3.69
C VAL A 70 -9.62 9.14 -3.09
N THR A 71 -10.81 9.39 -3.66
CA THR A 71 -12.04 8.69 -3.26
C THR A 71 -12.29 7.55 -4.24
N VAL A 72 -12.34 6.31 -3.74
CA VAL A 72 -12.65 5.14 -4.56
C VAL A 72 -13.79 4.36 -3.92
N ASP A 73 -14.82 4.02 -4.70
CA ASP A 73 -15.95 3.21 -4.25
C ASP A 73 -16.57 3.66 -2.91
N LYS A 74 -16.75 4.98 -2.75
CA LYS A 74 -17.31 5.64 -1.56
C LYS A 74 -16.41 5.61 -0.32
N GLN A 75 -15.17 5.14 -0.44
CA GLN A 75 -14.15 5.32 0.59
C GLN A 75 -13.28 6.53 0.24
N GLU A 76 -13.30 7.52 1.12
CA GLU A 76 -12.43 8.69 1.06
C GLU A 76 -11.06 8.37 1.69
N GLY A 77 -10.02 9.09 1.28
CA GLY A 77 -8.70 8.96 1.90
C GLY A 77 -7.85 7.79 1.39
N VAL A 78 -8.11 7.27 0.19
CA VAL A 78 -7.34 6.14 -0.35
C VAL A 78 -6.00 6.63 -0.88
N GLU A 79 -4.91 6.23 -0.23
CA GLU A 79 -3.53 6.59 -0.61
C GLU A 79 -2.80 5.47 -1.35
N GLU A 80 -3.25 4.22 -1.23
CA GLU A 80 -2.64 3.07 -1.89
C GLU A 80 -3.68 2.29 -2.67
N VAL A 81 -3.43 2.11 -3.96
CA VAL A 81 -4.33 1.41 -4.87
C VAL A 81 -3.63 0.25 -5.56
N ILE A 82 -4.37 -0.83 -5.79
CA ILE A 82 -3.91 -1.99 -6.56
C ILE A 82 -4.93 -2.33 -7.63
N ALA A 83 -4.46 -2.52 -8.85
CA ALA A 83 -5.27 -2.98 -9.96
C ALA A 83 -4.61 -4.17 -10.66
N LYS A 84 -5.42 -5.04 -11.26
CA LYS A 84 -4.92 -6.09 -12.16
C LYS A 84 -4.89 -5.55 -13.59
N TYR A 85 -3.96 -6.03 -14.41
CA TYR A 85 -3.91 -5.72 -15.83
C TYR A 85 -3.71 -7.01 -16.64
N PRO A 86 -4.14 -7.07 -17.91
CA PRO A 86 -3.89 -8.23 -18.74
C PRO A 86 -2.41 -8.29 -19.17
N ALA A 87 -1.81 -9.48 -19.25
CA ALA A 87 -0.40 -9.66 -19.65
C ALA A 87 -0.03 -8.99 -20.99
N ARG A 88 -0.96 -8.91 -21.94
CA ARG A 88 -0.73 -8.23 -23.24
C ARG A 88 -0.59 -6.71 -23.12
N ALA A 89 -1.00 -6.13 -21.99
CA ALA A 89 -0.88 -4.71 -21.71
C ALA A 89 0.36 -4.38 -20.84
N SER A 90 1.23 -5.34 -20.51
CA SER A 90 2.40 -5.10 -19.64
C SER A 90 3.29 -3.95 -20.15
N GLU A 91 3.57 -3.89 -21.46
CA GLU A 91 4.36 -2.79 -22.04
C GLU A 91 3.66 -1.44 -21.91
N GLN A 92 2.34 -1.40 -22.11
CA GLN A 92 1.54 -0.19 -22.02
C GLN A 92 1.49 0.33 -20.58
N VAL A 93 1.34 -0.58 -19.61
CA VAL A 93 1.37 -0.28 -18.18
C VAL A 93 2.76 0.19 -17.76
N PHE A 94 3.83 -0.46 -18.22
CA PHE A 94 5.20 -0.05 -17.94
C PHE A 94 5.48 1.36 -18.47
N ASN A 95 5.07 1.65 -19.69
CA ASN A 95 5.22 2.99 -20.28
C ASN A 95 4.41 4.03 -19.50
N ALA A 96 3.15 3.73 -19.14
CA ALA A 96 2.33 4.63 -18.32
C ALA A 96 2.96 4.90 -16.93
N VAL A 97 3.53 3.88 -16.30
CA VAL A 97 4.27 4.02 -15.03
C VAL A 97 5.49 4.91 -15.20
N LYS A 98 6.29 4.67 -16.25
CA LYS A 98 7.47 5.47 -16.56
C LYS A 98 7.12 6.95 -16.83
N ASP A 99 6.02 7.18 -17.53
CA ASP A 99 5.59 8.53 -17.94
C ASP A 99 4.79 9.28 -16.85
N SER A 100 4.34 8.57 -15.80
CA SER A 100 3.57 9.13 -14.68
C SER A 100 4.34 10.15 -13.83
N GLY A 101 5.67 10.17 -13.91
CA GLY A 101 6.51 11.01 -13.06
C GLY A 101 6.52 10.56 -11.59
N ALA A 102 6.32 9.26 -11.34
CA ALA A 102 6.58 8.64 -10.06
C ALA A 102 8.06 8.80 -9.69
N GLU A 103 8.35 9.10 -8.43
CA GLU A 103 9.72 9.29 -7.93
C GLU A 103 10.49 7.97 -7.95
N LYS A 104 9.77 6.88 -7.73
CA LYS A 104 10.29 5.52 -7.75
C LYS A 104 9.32 4.60 -8.46
N TYR A 105 9.83 3.82 -9.41
CA TYR A 105 9.09 2.71 -9.98
C TYR A 105 9.96 1.46 -10.05
N GLN A 106 9.36 0.30 -9.81
CA GLN A 106 10.04 -0.99 -9.89
C GLN A 106 9.16 -2.07 -10.49
N THR A 107 9.80 -3.10 -11.04
CA THR A 107 9.12 -4.32 -11.46
C THR A 107 9.58 -5.46 -10.57
N LYS A 108 8.63 -6.14 -9.93
CA LYS A 108 8.87 -7.31 -9.10
C LYS A 108 8.45 -8.56 -9.88
N VAL A 109 9.38 -9.51 -9.97
CA VAL A 109 9.10 -10.84 -10.51
C VAL A 109 9.20 -11.82 -9.35
N THR A 110 8.07 -12.36 -8.90
CA THR A 110 8.06 -13.39 -7.87
C THR A 110 8.65 -14.69 -8.45
N GLN A 111 9.73 -15.20 -7.86
CA GLN A 111 10.30 -16.49 -8.23
C GLN A 111 9.75 -17.57 -7.31
N ASP A 112 9.31 -18.70 -7.87
CA ASP A 112 8.92 -19.84 -7.05
C ASP A 112 10.13 -20.38 -6.30
N SER A 113 9.94 -20.74 -5.02
CA SER A 113 11.00 -21.29 -4.21
C SER A 113 11.38 -22.68 -4.74
N PHE A 114 12.60 -22.81 -5.23
CA PHE A 114 13.18 -24.07 -5.71
C PHE A 114 12.98 -25.23 -4.71
N ILE A 115 13.09 -24.97 -3.41
CA ILE A 115 12.88 -25.99 -2.36
C ILE A 115 11.43 -26.50 -2.34
N GLY A 116 10.45 -25.63 -2.56
CA GLY A 116 9.04 -26.03 -2.66
C GLY A 116 8.78 -26.95 -3.85
N SER A 117 9.42 -26.68 -4.99
CA SER A 117 9.33 -27.54 -6.18
C SER A 117 9.95 -28.92 -5.97
N MET A 118 11.07 -29.02 -5.24
CA MET A 118 11.68 -30.30 -4.89
C MET A 118 10.83 -31.11 -3.91
N VAL A 119 10.26 -30.46 -2.89
CA VAL A 119 9.37 -31.13 -1.93
C VAL A 119 8.12 -31.66 -2.62
N SER A 120 7.53 -30.90 -3.54
CA SER A 120 6.36 -31.35 -4.33
C SER A 120 6.68 -32.52 -5.26
N PHE A 121 7.93 -32.68 -5.70
CA PHE A 121 8.35 -33.82 -6.52
C PHE A 121 8.62 -35.08 -5.67
N LEU A 122 9.00 -34.89 -4.39
CA LEU A 122 9.29 -35.98 -3.46
C LEU A 122 8.06 -36.47 -2.69
N LEU A 123 7.00 -35.67 -2.61
CA LEU A 123 5.70 -36.10 -2.09
C LEU A 123 4.91 -36.77 -3.24
N PRO A 124 4.60 -38.07 -3.15
CA PRO A 124 3.87 -38.81 -4.18
C PRO A 124 2.40 -38.35 -4.33
#